data_AF-A0A6Y3UQ27-F1
#
_entry.id   AF-A0A6Y3UQ27-F1
#
_cell.length_a   1.000
_cell.length_b   1.000
_cell.length_c   1.000
_cell.angle_alpha   90.00
_cell.angle_beta   90.00
_cell.angle_gamma   90.00
#
_symmetry.space_group_name_H-M   'P 1'
#
loop_
_entity.id
_entity.type
_entity.pdbx_description
1 polymer ?
#
loop_
_entity_poly.entity_id
_entity_poly.type
_entity_poly.pdbx_seq_one_letter_code
_entity_poly.pdbx_strand_id
1 'polypeptide(L)'
;MNNILSLIGRNKALFTGDLAKHENKLTDIVSESSFLVLGGAGSIGQAVTKEIFKRNPKKLHVVDISENNMVELVRDIRSQFGYILGDFQTFALDIGSLEYDAFIKADGQYDY
;
A
#
# COMPACT_ATOMS: atom_id res chain seq x y z
N MET A 1 -1.75 -17.38 12.42
CA MET A 1 -1.11 -16.17 12.96
C MET A 1 -1.55 -15.98 14.40
N ASN A 2 -0.61 -15.79 15.33
CA ASN A 2 -0.93 -15.40 16.71
C ASN A 2 -1.71 -14.08 16.70
N ASN A 3 -2.73 -13.98 17.53
CA ASN A 3 -3.56 -12.78 17.64
C ASN A 3 -2.72 -11.66 18.29
N ILE A 4 -2.12 -10.78 17.49
CA ILE A 4 -1.28 -9.65 17.97
C ILE A 4 -2.01 -8.84 19.05
N LEU A 5 -3.35 -8.72 18.96
CA LEU A 5 -4.15 -7.98 19.94
C LEU A 5 -3.99 -8.54 21.34
N SER A 6 -4.01 -9.87 21.52
CA SER A 6 -3.89 -10.47 22.86
C SER A 6 -2.51 -10.25 23.46
N LEU A 7 -1.46 -10.17 22.64
CA LEU A 7 -0.10 -9.88 23.09
C LEU A 7 0.05 -8.46 23.65
N ILE A 8 -0.77 -7.53 23.16
CA ILE A 8 -0.80 -6.13 23.62
C ILE A 8 -1.96 -5.84 24.59
N GLY A 9 -2.56 -6.89 25.18
CA GLY A 9 -3.62 -6.74 26.19
C GLY A 9 -4.97 -6.27 25.64
N ARG A 10 -5.25 -6.55 24.35
CA ARG A 10 -6.48 -6.11 23.66
C ARG A 10 -7.24 -7.30 23.08
N ASN A 11 -8.56 -7.14 22.98
CA ASN A 11 -9.45 -8.07 22.28
C ASN A 11 -10.12 -7.43 21.05
N LYS A 12 -9.92 -6.13 20.80
CA LYS A 12 -10.52 -5.37 19.71
C LYS A 12 -9.52 -4.40 19.09
N ALA A 13 -9.60 -4.24 17.76
CA ALA A 13 -8.86 -3.22 17.02
C ALA A 13 -9.38 -1.80 17.36
N LEU A 14 -8.56 -0.79 17.08
CA LEU A 14 -8.87 0.61 17.43
C LEU A 14 -10.03 1.19 16.60
N PHE A 15 -9.99 0.98 15.28
CA PHE A 15 -10.80 1.76 14.33
C PHE A 15 -11.89 0.94 13.64
N THR A 16 -12.30 -0.20 14.21
CA THR A 16 -13.30 -1.07 13.56
C THR A 16 -14.61 -0.33 13.27
N GLY A 17 -15.10 0.48 14.21
CA GLY A 17 -16.33 1.26 14.03
C GLY A 17 -16.19 2.36 12.98
N ASP A 18 -15.08 3.10 13.02
CA ASP A 18 -14.83 4.21 12.07
C ASP A 18 -14.62 3.70 10.65
N LEU A 19 -13.85 2.62 10.47
CA LEU A 19 -13.65 2.00 9.16
C LEU A 19 -14.98 1.49 8.59
N ALA A 20 -15.78 0.77 9.37
CA ALA A 20 -17.08 0.30 8.92
C ALA A 20 -18.01 1.46 8.51
N LYS A 21 -17.97 2.58 9.25
CA LYS A 21 -18.76 3.77 8.95
C LYS A 21 -18.33 4.46 7.66
N HIS A 22 -17.04 4.39 7.31
CA HIS A 22 -16.46 5.13 6.18
C HIS A 22 -16.07 4.24 4.98
N GLU A 23 -16.30 2.93 5.04
CA GLU A 23 -15.80 1.97 4.05
C GLU A 23 -16.23 2.27 2.62
N ASN A 24 -17.50 2.60 2.39
CA ASN A 24 -18.00 2.94 1.05
C ASN A 24 -17.25 4.17 0.49
N LYS A 25 -17.17 5.24 1.28
CA LYS A 25 -16.46 6.47 0.89
C LYS A 25 -14.97 6.21 0.63
N LEU A 26 -14.32 5.40 1.46
CA LEU A 26 -12.92 5.02 1.26
C LEU A 26 -12.74 4.22 -0.03
N THR A 27 -13.63 3.26 -0.28
CA THR A 27 -13.58 2.42 -1.49
C THR A 27 -13.77 3.26 -2.74
N ASP A 28 -14.79 4.14 -2.77
CA ASP A 28 -15.07 5.02 -3.90
C ASP A 28 -13.85 5.89 -4.22
N ILE A 29 -13.33 6.62 -3.23
CA ILE A 29 -12.17 7.51 -3.40
C ILE A 29 -10.95 6.74 -3.87
N VAL A 30 -10.62 5.61 -3.21
CA VAL A 30 -9.43 4.83 -3.57
C VAL A 30 -9.54 4.29 -4.99
N SER A 31 -10.70 3.79 -5.38
CA SER A 31 -10.90 3.17 -6.70
C SER A 31 -10.71 4.14 -7.87
N GLU A 32 -10.91 5.43 -7.65
CA GLU A 32 -10.76 6.47 -8.67
C GLU A 32 -9.40 7.19 -8.63
N SER A 33 -8.63 6.98 -7.56
CA SER A 33 -7.40 7.74 -7.27
C SER A 33 -6.13 6.96 -7.61
N SER A 34 -5.04 7.71 -7.80
CA SER A 34 -3.72 7.22 -8.21
C SER A 34 -2.71 7.36 -7.08
N PHE A 35 -2.00 6.27 -6.79
CA PHE A 35 -1.30 6.03 -5.54
C PHE A 35 0.24 5.99 -5.63
N LEU A 36 0.99 6.81 -4.86
CA LEU A 36 2.44 6.65 -4.61
C LEU A 36 2.73 6.42 -3.11
N VAL A 37 3.36 5.30 -2.77
CA VAL A 37 3.78 4.97 -1.40
C VAL A 37 5.30 4.88 -1.33
N LEU A 38 5.91 5.84 -0.62
CA LEU A 38 7.35 5.90 -0.36
C LEU A 38 7.71 5.17 0.93
N GLY A 39 8.78 4.37 0.92
CA GLY A 39 9.11 3.46 2.03
C GLY A 39 8.08 2.33 2.17
N GLY A 40 7.47 1.93 1.06
CA GLY A 40 6.32 1.04 1.05
C GLY A 40 6.64 -0.41 1.42
N ALA A 41 7.90 -0.81 1.40
CA ALA A 41 8.33 -2.13 1.86
C ALA A 41 8.74 -2.14 3.35
N GLY A 42 8.70 -1.00 4.05
CA GLY A 42 8.82 -0.93 5.51
C GLY A 42 7.53 -1.33 6.25
N SER A 43 7.59 -1.58 7.56
CA SER A 43 6.46 -2.14 8.33
C SER A 43 5.14 -1.36 8.20
N ILE A 44 5.19 -0.03 8.31
CA ILE A 44 4.00 0.83 8.17
C ILE A 44 3.62 0.98 6.69
N GLY A 45 4.60 1.17 5.81
CA GLY A 45 4.39 1.28 4.37
C GLY A 45 3.66 0.07 3.80
N GLN A 46 4.03 -1.15 4.23
CA GLN A 46 3.36 -2.38 3.82
C GLN A 46 1.92 -2.43 4.31
N ALA A 47 1.66 -2.02 5.56
CA ALA A 47 0.30 -1.99 6.12
C ALA A 47 -0.60 -1.02 5.35
N VAL A 48 -0.11 0.19 5.05
CA VAL A 48 -0.85 1.20 4.28
C VAL A 48 -1.06 0.75 2.84
N THR A 49 -0.02 0.21 2.19
CA THR A 49 -0.09 -0.32 0.81
C THR A 49 -1.17 -1.39 0.70
N LYS A 50 -1.26 -2.32 1.66
CA LYS A 50 -2.29 -3.36 1.68
C LYS A 50 -3.70 -2.80 1.89
N GLU A 51 -3.84 -1.78 2.74
CA GLU A 51 -5.12 -1.10 2.96
C GLU A 51 -5.61 -0.37 1.70
N ILE A 52 -4.70 0.21 0.92
CA ILE A 52 -5.03 0.81 -0.38
C ILE A 52 -5.37 -0.30 -1.38
N PHE A 53 -4.48 -1.28 -1.54
CA PHE A 53 -4.58 -2.33 -2.56
C PHE A 53 -5.92 -3.07 -2.50
N LYS A 54 -6.38 -3.44 -1.30
CA LYS A 54 -7.64 -4.18 -1.11
C LYS A 54 -8.89 -3.39 -1.52
N ARG A 55 -8.77 -2.08 -1.75
CA ARG A 55 -9.85 -1.18 -2.21
C ARG A 55 -9.75 -0.89 -3.71
N ASN A 56 -8.95 -1.66 -4.45
CA ASN A 56 -8.85 -1.67 -5.91
C ASN A 56 -8.53 -0.28 -6.52
N PRO A 57 -7.37 0.31 -6.19
CA PRO A 57 -6.99 1.63 -6.68
C PRO A 57 -6.82 1.67 -8.20
N LYS A 58 -7.00 2.85 -8.79
CA LYS A 58 -6.75 3.06 -10.23
C LYS A 58 -5.29 2.87 -10.61
N LYS A 59 -4.38 3.36 -9.77
CA LYS A 59 -2.92 3.22 -9.86
C LYS A 59 -2.37 3.12 -8.45
N LEU A 60 -1.35 2.30 -8.19
CA LEU A 60 -0.62 2.15 -6.93
C LEU A 60 0.83 1.76 -7.21
N HIS A 61 1.71 2.74 -7.06
CA HIS A 61 3.15 2.62 -7.16
C HIS A 61 3.78 2.60 -5.76
N VAL A 62 4.68 1.66 -5.55
CA VAL A 62 5.36 1.46 -4.27
C VAL A 62 6.86 1.60 -4.47
N VAL A 63 7.50 2.51 -3.73
CA VAL A 63 8.94 2.76 -3.80
C VAL A 63 9.59 2.42 -2.47
N ASP A 64 10.65 1.64 -2.51
CA ASP A 64 11.50 1.34 -1.36
C ASP A 64 12.91 0.96 -1.82
N ILE A 65 13.93 1.13 -0.98
CA ILE A 65 15.30 0.70 -1.30
C ILE A 65 15.48 -0.82 -1.15
N SER A 66 14.61 -1.49 -0.38
CA SER A 66 14.72 -2.92 -0.10
C SER A 66 13.93 -3.77 -1.10
N GLU A 67 14.60 -4.31 -2.11
CA GLU A 67 14.02 -5.27 -3.05
C GLU A 67 13.48 -6.52 -2.34
N ASN A 68 14.24 -7.07 -1.38
CA ASN A 68 13.84 -8.27 -0.65
C ASN A 68 12.50 -8.08 0.09
N ASN A 69 12.34 -6.96 0.80
CA ASN A 69 11.08 -6.67 1.49
C ASN A 69 9.94 -6.39 0.49
N MET A 70 10.25 -5.82 -0.68
CA MET A 70 9.28 -5.62 -1.74
C MET A 70 8.74 -6.94 -2.29
N VAL A 71 9.61 -7.94 -2.47
CA VAL A 71 9.21 -9.30 -2.87
C VAL A 71 8.25 -9.90 -1.85
N GLU A 72 8.54 -9.76 -0.55
CA GLU A 72 7.66 -10.26 0.51
C GLU A 72 6.31 -9.52 0.54
N LEU A 73 6.31 -8.19 0.37
CA LEU A 73 5.08 -7.41 0.25
C LEU A 73 4.22 -7.89 -0.92
N VAL A 74 4.82 -8.07 -2.10
CA VAL A 74 4.09 -8.54 -3.30
C VAL A 74 3.55 -9.94 -3.07
N ARG A 75 4.33 -10.86 -2.51
CA ARG A 75 3.87 -12.23 -2.17
C ARG A 75 2.68 -12.19 -1.21
N ASP A 76 2.75 -11.39 -0.15
CA ASP A 76 1.67 -11.24 0.82
C ASP A 76 0.41 -10.70 0.13
N ILE A 77 0.52 -9.63 -0.66
CA ILE A 77 -0.59 -9.06 -1.44
C ILE A 77 -1.22 -10.11 -2.37
N ARG A 78 -0.41 -10.83 -3.16
CA ARG A 78 -0.90 -11.83 -4.11
C ARG A 78 -1.63 -12.98 -3.39
N SER A 79 -1.12 -13.41 -2.24
CA SER A 79 -1.72 -14.48 -1.47
C SER A 79 -3.02 -14.09 -0.73
N GLN A 80 -3.14 -12.82 -0.32
CA GLN A 80 -4.29 -12.34 0.45
C GLN A 80 -5.39 -11.73 -0.41
N PHE A 81 -5.02 -10.94 -1.43
CA PHE A 81 -5.95 -10.10 -2.20
C PHE A 81 -5.96 -10.44 -3.69
N GLY A 82 -4.97 -11.19 -4.19
CA GLY A 82 -4.86 -11.51 -5.60
C GLY A 82 -4.41 -10.32 -6.44
N TYR A 83 -5.19 -10.00 -7.48
CA TYR A 83 -4.84 -9.03 -8.52
C TYR A 83 -5.93 -7.96 -8.62
N ILE A 84 -5.54 -6.76 -9.05
CA ILE A 84 -6.44 -5.64 -9.35
C ILE A 84 -6.37 -5.29 -10.83
N LEU A 85 -7.37 -4.57 -11.33
CA LEU A 85 -7.39 -4.08 -12.71
C LEU A 85 -6.55 -2.81 -12.91
N GLY A 86 -6.34 -2.05 -11.83
CA GLY A 86 -5.53 -0.83 -11.84
C GLY A 86 -4.04 -1.10 -12.00
N ASP A 87 -3.30 -0.01 -12.19
CA ASP A 87 -1.85 -0.03 -12.41
C ASP A 87 -1.09 -0.25 -11.08
N PHE A 88 -0.70 -1.48 -10.78
CA PHE A 88 0.10 -1.80 -9.60
C PHE A 88 1.54 -2.14 -9.97
N GLN A 89 2.49 -1.32 -9.52
CA GLN A 89 3.91 -1.51 -9.78
C GLN A 89 4.75 -1.21 -8.54
N THR A 90 5.92 -1.83 -8.48
CA THR A 90 6.86 -1.68 -7.37
C THR A 90 8.24 -1.36 -7.90
N PHE A 91 8.93 -0.42 -7.25
CA PHE A 91 10.23 0.09 -7.70
C PHE A 91 11.23 0.03 -6.54
N ALA A 92 12.33 -0.68 -6.78
CA ALA A 92 13.47 -0.73 -5.86
C ALA A 92 14.38 0.47 -6.10
N LEU A 93 14.00 1.66 -5.63
CA LEU A 93 14.69 2.93 -5.87
C LEU A 93 14.94 3.69 -4.57
N ASP A 94 16.03 4.46 -4.56
CA ASP A 94 16.29 5.46 -3.52
C ASP A 94 15.68 6.80 -3.94
N ILE A 95 14.89 7.41 -3.05
CA ILE A 95 14.17 8.66 -3.29
C ILE A 95 15.14 9.85 -3.49
N GLY A 96 16.37 9.74 -2.99
CA GLY A 96 17.43 10.73 -3.20
C GLY A 96 18.25 10.53 -4.48
N SER A 97 17.87 9.58 -5.35
CA SER A 97 18.68 9.21 -6.52
C SER A 97 18.18 9.79 -7.85
N LEU A 98 19.06 9.82 -8.84
CA LEU A 98 18.74 10.29 -10.20
C LEU A 98 17.71 9.39 -10.89
N GLU A 99 17.71 8.10 -10.57
CA GLU A 99 16.73 7.13 -11.07
C GLU A 99 15.32 7.45 -10.58
N TYR A 100 15.17 7.85 -9.31
CA TYR A 100 13.88 8.30 -8.79
C TYR A 100 13.42 9.62 -9.44
N ASP A 101 14.32 10.57 -9.63
CA ASP A 101 14.01 11.82 -10.35
C ASP A 101 13.54 11.55 -11.78
N ALA A 102 14.20 10.62 -12.48
CA ALA A 102 13.80 10.20 -13.82
C ALA A 102 12.42 9.50 -13.82
N PHE A 103 12.16 8.64 -12.83
CA PHE A 103 10.87 7.98 -12.63
C PHE A 103 9.74 9.00 -12.42
N ILE A 104 9.90 9.96 -11.51
CA ILE A 104 8.91 11.01 -11.26
C ILE A 104 8.71 11.90 -12.48
N LYS A 105 9.78 12.24 -13.20
CA LYS A 105 9.66 13.03 -14.44
C LYS A 105 8.87 12.30 -15.54
N ALA A 106 8.96 10.97 -15.58
CA ALA A 106 8.25 10.17 -16.58
C ALA A 106 6.78 9.96 -16.25
N ASP A 107 6.44 9.75 -14.97
CA ASP A 107 5.11 9.22 -14.59
C ASP A 107 4.60 9.70 -13.20
N GLY A 108 5.11 10.85 -12.74
CA GLY A 108 4.88 11.43 -11.42
C GLY A 108 3.49 12.01 -11.13
N GLN A 109 2.44 11.54 -11.80
CA GLN A 109 1.06 12.02 -11.59
C GLN A 109 0.31 11.09 -10.64
N TYR A 110 0.01 11.59 -9.43
CA TYR A 110 -0.69 10.88 -8.37
C TYR A 110 -1.73 11.80 -7.72
N ASP A 111 -2.82 11.22 -7.22
CA ASP A 111 -3.93 11.95 -6.60
C ASP A 111 -3.75 12.10 -5.08
N TYR A 112 -2.74 11.42 -4.53
CA TYR A 112 -2.24 11.68 -3.19
C TYR A 112 -0.77 11.21 -3.06
#